data_AF-A0A932NVS4-F1
#
_entry.id   AF-A0A932NVS4-F1
#
_cell.length_a   1.000
_cell.length_b   1.000
_cell.length_c   1.000
_cell.angle_alpha   90.00
_cell.angle_beta   90.00
_cell.angle_gamma   90.00
#
_symmetry.space_group_name_H-M   'P 1'
#
loop_
_entity.id
_entity.type
_entity.pdbx_description
1 polymer ?
#
loop_
_entity_poly.entity_id
_entity_poly.type
_entity_poly.pdbx_seq_one_letter_code
_entity_poly.pdbx_strand_id
1 'polypeptide(L)'
;MKANLGVVRRRRTKPDGRTGGNRTFDFESWQGNSRRIIEQLLGKTVGGSKIGIFPIQHYNSEVANLTLFPAEAIAIKPIFPQTRYQGSKAKLLDWIWHQISNLDFHTCLDVFGGTGAVAYRLKQEGRQVTYNDYLQFNHLMASALIENSTEKLSDEEVNWLVSEHGEIKYTNLIERIFPDIYFTNEENRWIDRTFSNMRHLDSAYKFAIAFFAIAQACIIKRPYNLFHRKNLYVRTADVERS
;
A
#
# COMPACT_ATOMS: atom_id res chain seq x y z
N MET A 1 -40.33 -37.78 24.84
CA MET A 1 -40.81 -38.59 23.71
C MET A 1 -41.39 -37.64 22.66
N LYS A 2 -40.95 -37.77 21.39
CA LYS A 2 -41.36 -37.04 20.16
C LYS A 2 -40.91 -35.57 20.03
N ALA A 3 -40.47 -35.06 18.88
CA ALA A 3 -39.98 -35.66 17.62
C ALA A 3 -39.31 -34.54 16.79
N ASN A 4 -38.23 -34.91 16.09
CA ASN A 4 -37.60 -34.17 15.00
C ASN A 4 -38.59 -33.96 13.83
N LEU A 5 -38.61 -32.75 13.25
CA LEU A 5 -38.93 -32.54 11.83
C LEU A 5 -38.02 -31.44 11.28
N GLY A 6 -37.00 -31.87 10.55
CA GLY A 6 -36.07 -31.01 9.83
C GLY A 6 -36.74 -30.34 8.64
N VAL A 7 -36.52 -29.04 8.49
CA VAL A 7 -36.83 -28.32 7.26
C VAL A 7 -35.63 -28.43 6.34
N VAL A 8 -35.68 -29.38 5.40
CA VAL A 8 -34.75 -29.47 4.27
C VAL A 8 -35.06 -28.29 3.33
N ARG A 9 -34.29 -27.21 3.40
CA ARG A 9 -34.35 -26.14 2.39
C ARG A 9 -33.57 -26.57 1.15
N ARG A 10 -34.28 -26.88 0.07
CA ARG A 10 -33.73 -27.19 -1.26
C ARG A 10 -32.86 -26.02 -1.76
N ARG A 11 -31.59 -26.31 -2.10
CA ARG A 11 -30.78 -25.43 -2.96
C ARG A 11 -31.49 -25.31 -4.32
N ARG A 12 -31.86 -24.09 -4.74
CA ARG A 12 -32.20 -23.81 -6.13
C ARG A 12 -30.91 -23.65 -6.92
N THR A 13 -30.64 -24.60 -7.82
CA THR A 13 -29.64 -24.46 -8.87
C THR A 13 -30.13 -23.47 -9.93
N LYS A 14 -29.28 -22.54 -10.35
CA LYS A 14 -29.53 -21.74 -11.57
C LYS A 14 -29.52 -22.69 -12.79
N PRO A 15 -30.24 -22.37 -13.89
CA PRO A 15 -30.39 -23.27 -15.04
C PRO A 15 -29.10 -23.54 -15.84
N ASP A 16 -27.98 -22.91 -15.48
CA ASP A 16 -26.70 -22.97 -16.20
C ASP A 16 -25.63 -23.80 -15.48
N GLY A 17 -25.96 -24.49 -14.38
CA GLY A 17 -25.02 -25.36 -13.66
C GLY A 17 -23.84 -24.64 -13.01
N ARG A 18 -23.80 -23.30 -13.05
CA ARG A 18 -22.76 -22.52 -12.39
C ARG A 18 -23.23 -22.17 -10.99
N THR A 19 -22.63 -22.82 -9.99
CA THR A 19 -22.60 -22.26 -8.65
C THR A 19 -21.90 -20.91 -8.75
N GLY A 20 -22.68 -19.82 -8.67
CA GLY A 20 -22.13 -18.49 -8.48
C GLY A 20 -21.29 -18.55 -7.20
N GLY A 21 -19.98 -18.66 -7.36
CA GLY A 21 -19.06 -18.69 -6.24
C GLY A 21 -19.21 -17.39 -5.49
N ASN A 22 -19.90 -17.45 -4.34
CA ASN A 22 -19.80 -16.41 -3.35
C ASN A 22 -18.31 -16.31 -3.03
N ARG A 23 -17.64 -15.28 -3.56
CA ARG A 23 -16.28 -14.93 -3.13
C ARG A 23 -16.41 -14.35 -1.74
N THR A 24 -16.64 -15.21 -0.75
CA THR A 24 -16.36 -14.93 0.64
C THR A 24 -14.89 -14.54 0.68
N PHE A 25 -14.62 -13.25 0.95
CA PHE A 25 -13.29 -12.78 1.31
C PHE A 25 -12.95 -13.39 2.68
N ASP A 26 -12.62 -14.68 2.72
CA ASP A 26 -12.20 -15.36 3.94
C ASP A 26 -10.80 -14.90 4.37
N PHE A 27 -10.43 -15.22 5.61
CA PHE A 27 -9.17 -14.79 6.22
C PHE A 27 -7.92 -15.34 5.51
N GLU A 28 -7.96 -16.57 4.98
CA GLU A 28 -6.84 -17.18 4.23
C GLU A 28 -6.66 -16.50 2.87
N SER A 29 -7.76 -16.19 2.19
CA SER A 29 -7.79 -15.35 1.00
C SER A 29 -7.22 -13.97 1.29
N TRP A 30 -7.30 -13.48 2.54
CA TRP A 30 -6.74 -12.20 2.94
C TRP A 30 -5.27 -12.23 3.37
N GLN A 31 -4.78 -13.23 4.10
CA GLN A 31 -3.33 -13.37 4.28
C GLN A 31 -2.65 -13.49 2.92
N GLY A 32 -3.25 -14.27 2.00
CA GLY A 32 -2.84 -14.34 0.60
C GLY A 32 -2.96 -13.02 -0.15
N ASN A 33 -4.08 -12.28 -0.02
CA ASN A 33 -4.28 -11.00 -0.71
C ASN A 33 -3.46 -9.85 -0.11
N SER A 34 -3.20 -9.82 1.20
CA SER A 34 -2.33 -8.82 1.85
C SER A 34 -0.90 -9.07 1.54
N ARG A 35 -0.47 -10.33 1.61
CA ARG A 35 0.83 -10.73 1.10
C ARG A 35 0.96 -10.34 -0.37
N ARG A 36 -0.04 -10.63 -1.21
CA ARG A 36 -0.01 -10.24 -2.63
C ARG A 36 -0.02 -8.73 -2.83
N ILE A 37 -0.76 -7.95 -2.04
CA ILE A 37 -0.76 -6.48 -2.09
C ILE A 37 0.59 -5.93 -1.63
N ILE A 38 1.15 -6.47 -0.55
CA ILE A 38 2.49 -6.13 -0.06
C ILE A 38 3.53 -6.49 -1.13
N GLU A 39 3.50 -7.70 -1.70
CA GLU A 39 4.37 -8.15 -2.79
C GLU A 39 4.22 -7.29 -4.05
N GLN A 40 2.99 -6.93 -4.43
CA GLN A 40 2.71 -6.01 -5.55
C GLN A 40 3.28 -4.62 -5.28
N LEU A 41 3.08 -4.07 -4.07
CA LEU A 41 3.60 -2.75 -3.67
C LEU A 41 5.13 -2.75 -3.55
N LEU A 42 5.73 -3.87 -3.18
CA LEU A 42 7.18 -4.07 -3.13
C LEU A 42 7.81 -4.39 -4.49
N GLY A 43 7.02 -4.32 -5.57
CA GLY A 43 7.52 -4.38 -6.95
C GLY A 43 7.64 -5.77 -7.56
N LYS A 44 6.94 -6.78 -7.03
CA LYS A 44 6.80 -8.08 -7.74
C LYS A 44 5.79 -7.96 -8.87
N THR A 45 6.25 -8.20 -10.09
CA THR A 45 5.45 -8.16 -11.32
C THR A 45 4.31 -9.18 -11.25
N VAL A 46 3.06 -8.72 -11.36
CA VAL A 46 1.92 -9.57 -11.75
C VAL A 46 1.19 -8.85 -12.89
N GLY A 47 1.33 -9.35 -14.12
CA GLY A 47 0.59 -8.81 -15.29
C GLY A 47 1.21 -7.60 -16.00
N GLY A 48 2.53 -7.53 -16.13
CA GLY A 48 3.20 -6.61 -17.07
C GLY A 48 3.26 -5.13 -16.71
N SER A 49 2.63 -4.70 -15.60
CA SER A 49 2.70 -3.31 -15.11
C SER A 49 3.52 -3.24 -13.81
N LYS A 50 4.70 -2.63 -13.89
CA LYS A 50 5.61 -2.43 -12.74
C LYS A 50 5.06 -1.34 -11.81
N ILE A 51 4.29 -1.70 -10.79
CA ILE A 51 4.02 -0.83 -9.63
C ILE A 51 5.10 -1.14 -8.59
N GLY A 52 6.36 -0.81 -8.88
CA GLY A 52 7.38 -0.88 -7.85
C GLY A 52 7.54 0.46 -7.17
N ILE A 53 7.66 0.44 -5.85
CA ILE A 53 8.42 1.45 -5.12
C ILE A 53 9.87 1.28 -5.57
N PHE A 54 10.17 1.72 -6.80
CA PHE A 54 11.53 1.77 -7.26
C PHE A 54 12.09 3.07 -6.72
N PRO A 55 13.15 3.02 -5.92
CA PRO A 55 13.89 4.21 -5.66
C PRO A 55 14.30 4.82 -7.01
N ILE A 56 13.96 6.10 -7.22
CA ILE A 56 14.47 6.86 -8.35
C ILE A 56 15.97 6.98 -8.12
N GLN A 57 16.76 6.13 -8.78
CA GLN A 57 18.17 6.41 -9.01
C GLN A 57 18.23 7.65 -9.89
N HIS A 58 19.08 8.61 -9.52
CA HIS A 58 19.24 9.90 -10.19
C HIS A 58 19.06 9.77 -11.71
N TYR A 59 17.98 10.32 -12.24
CA TYR A 59 17.80 10.48 -13.67
C TYR A 59 18.74 11.62 -14.10
N ASN A 60 19.97 11.29 -14.50
CA ASN A 60 20.87 12.27 -15.07
C ASN A 60 20.37 12.64 -16.46
N SER A 61 19.77 13.83 -16.58
CA SER A 61 19.39 14.41 -17.87
C SER A 61 20.60 14.68 -18.79
N GLU A 62 21.82 14.73 -18.26
CA GLU A 62 23.03 14.97 -19.03
C GLU A 62 23.51 13.74 -19.84
N VAL A 63 23.17 12.51 -19.42
CA VAL A 63 23.58 11.30 -20.17
C VAL A 63 22.71 11.08 -21.42
N ALA A 64 21.54 11.72 -21.50
CA ALA A 64 20.65 11.61 -22.66
C ALA A 64 21.20 12.33 -23.91
N ASN A 65 22.14 13.27 -23.74
CA ASN A 65 22.70 14.05 -24.85
C ASN A 65 24.03 13.49 -25.39
N LEU A 66 24.52 12.34 -24.90
CA LEU A 66 25.87 11.82 -25.24
C LEU A 66 25.91 10.36 -25.72
N THR A 67 24.78 9.75 -26.10
CA THR A 67 24.77 8.40 -26.67
C THR A 67 24.10 8.33 -28.04
N LEU A 68 24.90 7.98 -29.04
CA LEU A 68 24.57 7.66 -30.44
C LEU A 68 23.74 6.36 -30.61
N PHE A 69 22.91 5.99 -29.63
CA PHE A 69 22.08 4.78 -29.66
C PHE A 69 20.59 5.12 -29.43
N PRO A 70 19.66 4.39 -30.09
CA PRO A 70 18.26 4.79 -30.19
C PRO A 70 17.55 4.82 -28.84
N ALA A 71 16.61 5.76 -28.73
CA ALA A 71 15.77 6.08 -27.58
C ALA A 71 14.76 4.97 -27.18
N GLU A 72 15.21 3.72 -27.14
CA GLU A 72 14.37 2.53 -26.91
C GLU A 72 14.37 2.06 -25.44
N ALA A 73 15.20 2.66 -24.59
CA ALA A 73 14.91 2.69 -23.17
C ALA A 73 13.92 3.83 -22.90
N ILE A 74 12.65 3.62 -23.23
CA ILE A 74 11.57 4.39 -22.59
C ILE A 74 11.69 4.04 -21.10
N ALA A 75 12.47 4.82 -20.38
CA ALA A 75 12.64 4.70 -18.95
C ALA A 75 11.26 4.91 -18.35
N ILE A 76 10.58 3.82 -18.01
CA ILE A 76 9.27 3.85 -17.36
C ILE A 76 9.47 4.66 -16.08
N LYS A 77 9.05 5.93 -16.07
CA LYS A 77 9.07 6.76 -14.87
C LYS A 77 8.27 6.00 -13.81
N PRO A 78 8.86 5.60 -12.67
CA PRO A 78 8.17 4.80 -11.68
C PRO A 78 6.94 5.56 -11.20
N ILE A 79 5.77 4.92 -11.30
CA ILE A 79 4.47 5.54 -11.01
C ILE A 79 4.33 5.70 -9.50
N PHE A 80 4.10 6.94 -9.04
CA PHE A 80 3.85 7.19 -7.63
C PHE A 80 2.55 6.50 -7.18
N PRO A 81 2.57 5.75 -6.06
CA PRO A 81 1.39 5.03 -5.60
C PRO A 81 0.26 6.00 -5.24
N GLN A 82 -0.91 5.77 -5.84
CA GLN A 82 -2.10 6.60 -5.60
C GLN A 82 -2.73 6.22 -4.25
N THR A 83 -2.87 7.21 -3.38
CA THR A 83 -3.50 7.06 -2.06
C THR A 83 -4.58 8.11 -1.91
N ARG A 84 -5.76 7.73 -1.40
CA ARG A 84 -6.79 8.72 -1.07
C ARG A 84 -6.30 9.55 0.11
N TYR A 85 -6.13 10.84 -0.12
CA TYR A 85 -5.70 11.79 0.88
C TYR A 85 -6.35 13.13 0.61
N GLN A 86 -6.98 13.71 1.63
CA GLN A 86 -7.69 14.96 1.47
C GLN A 86 -6.71 16.09 1.14
N GLY A 87 -7.00 16.85 0.08
CA GLY A 87 -6.12 17.92 -0.38
C GLY A 87 -4.91 17.47 -1.20
N SER A 88 -4.83 16.18 -1.57
CA SER A 88 -3.77 15.66 -2.45
C SER A 88 -3.70 16.42 -3.77
N LYS A 89 -2.48 16.76 -4.18
CA LYS A 89 -2.18 17.45 -5.45
C LYS A 89 -1.85 16.49 -6.59
N ALA A 90 -2.10 15.19 -6.43
CA ALA A 90 -1.73 14.19 -7.44
C ALA A 90 -2.26 14.49 -8.86
N LYS A 91 -3.44 15.11 -8.98
CA LYS A 91 -4.02 15.52 -10.28
C LYS A 91 -3.46 16.83 -10.85
N LEU A 92 -2.72 17.58 -10.04
CA LEU A 92 -2.18 18.90 -10.39
C LEU A 92 -0.66 18.87 -10.61
N LEU A 93 -0.02 17.70 -10.50
CA LEU A 93 1.45 17.59 -10.51
C LEU A 93 2.07 18.17 -11.77
N ASP A 94 1.53 17.85 -12.95
CA ASP A 94 2.05 18.35 -14.22
C ASP A 94 1.84 19.85 -14.38
N TRP A 95 0.70 20.35 -13.93
CA TRP A 95 0.43 21.79 -13.91
C TRP A 95 1.40 22.52 -12.97
N ILE A 96 1.59 22.03 -11.74
CA ILE A 96 2.54 22.61 -10.77
C ILE A 96 3.94 22.65 -11.37
N TRP A 97 4.40 21.52 -11.94
CA TRP A 97 5.72 21.44 -12.56
C TRP A 97 5.87 22.46 -13.69
N HIS A 98 4.90 22.55 -14.60
CA HIS A 98 4.92 23.53 -15.69
C HIS A 98 5.00 24.98 -15.20
N GLN A 99 4.39 25.33 -14.07
CA GLN A 99 4.47 26.69 -13.53
C GLN A 99 5.85 27.04 -12.97
N ILE A 100 6.62 26.05 -12.51
CA ILE A 100 7.88 26.29 -11.80
C ILE A 100 9.12 25.82 -12.58
N SER A 101 8.97 25.06 -13.67
CA SER A 101 10.08 24.41 -14.38
C SER A 101 11.09 25.38 -14.96
N ASN A 102 10.68 26.62 -15.26
CA ASN A 102 11.54 27.67 -15.81
C ASN A 102 12.31 28.45 -14.75
N LEU A 103 12.06 28.20 -13.46
CA LEU A 103 12.84 28.78 -12.38
C LEU A 103 14.21 28.08 -12.32
N ASP A 104 15.25 28.85 -12.00
CA ASP A 104 16.57 28.29 -11.72
C ASP A 104 16.66 27.85 -10.26
N PHE A 105 16.48 26.54 -10.02
CA PHE A 105 16.56 25.96 -8.67
C PHE A 105 17.05 24.51 -8.69
N HIS A 106 17.85 24.15 -7.70
CA HIS A 106 18.31 22.78 -7.50
C HIS A 106 17.64 22.09 -6.31
N THR A 107 17.24 22.88 -5.32
CA THR A 107 16.65 22.39 -4.07
C THR A 107 15.21 22.90 -3.91
N CYS A 108 14.39 22.14 -3.21
CA CYS A 108 13.03 22.55 -2.86
C CYS A 108 12.63 21.99 -1.49
N LEU A 109 11.75 22.71 -0.80
CA LEU A 109 11.20 22.34 0.49
C LEU A 109 9.69 22.14 0.35
N ASP A 110 9.23 20.90 0.52
CA ASP A 110 7.82 20.57 0.61
C ASP A 110 7.39 20.59 2.08
N VAL A 111 7.00 21.77 2.58
CA VAL A 111 6.69 22.01 4.00
C VAL A 111 5.46 21.25 4.49
N PHE A 112 4.50 20.99 3.59
CA PHE A 112 3.22 20.35 3.89
C PHE A 112 2.99 19.17 2.94
N GLY A 113 3.90 18.22 3.01
CA GLY A 113 4.05 17.25 1.93
C GLY A 113 2.90 16.26 1.80
N GLY A 114 2.14 15.98 2.86
CA GLY A 114 0.99 15.08 2.82
C GLY A 114 1.36 13.73 2.21
N THR A 115 0.73 13.34 1.09
CA THR A 115 1.10 12.08 0.42
C THR A 115 2.51 12.06 -0.16
N GLY A 116 3.20 13.20 -0.27
CA GLY A 116 4.51 13.33 -0.90
C GLY A 116 4.49 13.28 -2.43
N ALA A 117 3.31 13.42 -3.04
CA ALA A 117 3.17 13.37 -4.50
C ALA A 117 3.91 14.52 -5.20
N VAL A 118 3.91 15.72 -4.61
CA VAL A 118 4.64 16.89 -5.14
C VAL A 118 6.14 16.69 -4.99
N ALA A 119 6.60 16.39 -3.76
CA ALA A 119 7.98 16.04 -3.50
C ALA A 119 8.52 14.93 -4.43
N TYR A 120 7.77 13.85 -4.63
CA TYR A 120 8.18 12.79 -5.55
C TYR A 120 8.25 13.26 -7.01
N ARG A 121 7.28 14.07 -7.48
CA ARG A 121 7.30 14.66 -8.83
C ARG A 121 8.56 15.51 -9.03
N LEU A 122 8.95 16.30 -8.03
CA LEU A 122 10.16 17.13 -8.06
C LEU A 122 11.44 16.27 -8.08
N LYS A 123 11.48 15.19 -7.30
CA LYS A 123 12.57 14.20 -7.33
C LYS A 123 12.71 13.56 -8.72
N GLN A 124 11.59 13.23 -9.39
CA GLN A 124 11.61 12.69 -10.76
C GLN A 124 12.21 13.65 -11.79
N GLU A 125 12.19 14.96 -11.52
CA GLU A 125 12.77 16.00 -12.37
C GLU A 125 14.18 16.39 -11.91
N GLY A 126 14.83 15.55 -11.10
CA GLY A 126 16.23 15.73 -10.69
C GLY A 126 16.44 16.77 -9.59
N ARG A 127 15.38 17.29 -8.96
CA ARG A 127 15.50 18.26 -7.87
C ARG A 127 15.80 17.56 -6.54
N GLN A 128 16.64 18.18 -5.72
CA GLN A 128 16.84 17.76 -4.34
C GLN A 128 15.68 18.27 -3.49
N VAL A 129 14.95 17.36 -2.85
CA VAL A 129 13.73 17.69 -2.11
C VAL A 129 13.96 17.45 -0.63
N THR A 130 13.69 18.47 0.19
CA THR A 130 13.47 18.31 1.63
C THR A 130 11.96 18.17 1.84
N TYR A 131 11.53 17.06 2.44
CA TYR A 131 10.14 16.80 2.73
C TYR A 131 9.85 17.06 4.22
N ASN A 132 8.73 17.70 4.51
CA ASN A 132 8.23 17.88 5.87
C ASN A 132 6.72 17.65 5.94
N ASP A 133 6.28 17.05 7.04
CA ASP A 133 4.87 16.97 7.43
C ASP A 133 4.77 16.78 8.95
N TYR A 134 3.67 17.25 9.54
CA TYR A 134 3.44 17.09 10.98
C TYR A 134 3.13 15.63 11.36
N LEU A 135 2.47 14.88 10.47
CA LEU A 135 2.06 13.52 10.78
C LEU A 135 3.20 12.53 10.54
N GLN A 136 3.60 11.81 11.59
CA GLN A 136 4.65 10.78 11.52
C GLN A 136 4.37 9.72 10.45
N PHE A 137 3.09 9.38 10.22
CA PHE A 137 2.69 8.48 9.15
C PHE A 137 3.16 8.98 7.77
N ASN A 138 2.97 10.27 7.49
CA ASN A 138 3.37 10.89 6.23
C ASN A 138 4.90 10.94 6.07
N HIS A 139 5.61 11.24 7.17
CA HIS A 139 7.07 11.14 7.20
C HIS A 139 7.55 9.73 6.81
N LEU A 140 6.99 8.67 7.39
CA LEU A 140 7.35 7.29 7.06
C LEU A 140 7.06 6.95 5.58
N MET A 141 5.95 7.43 5.02
CA MET A 141 5.69 7.29 3.58
C MET A 141 6.76 8.00 2.74
N ALA A 142 7.15 9.22 3.12
CA ALA A 142 8.17 9.98 2.41
C ALA A 142 9.55 9.31 2.52
N SER A 143 9.93 8.81 3.69
CA SER A 143 11.18 8.06 3.85
C SER A 143 11.20 6.80 2.97
N ALA A 144 10.07 6.10 2.84
CA ALA A 144 9.95 4.90 2.00
C ALA A 144 9.99 5.19 0.49
N LEU A 145 9.29 6.24 0.04
CA LEU A 145 9.03 6.49 -1.39
C LEU A 145 9.94 7.56 -2.00
N ILE A 146 10.43 8.49 -1.19
CA ILE A 146 11.11 9.73 -1.64
C ILE A 146 12.54 9.75 -1.16
N GLU A 147 12.81 9.53 0.12
CA GLU A 147 14.17 9.56 0.66
C GLU A 147 14.97 8.31 0.26
N ASN A 148 14.38 7.13 0.47
CA ASN A 148 14.99 5.85 0.11
C ASN A 148 15.37 5.80 -1.38
N SER A 149 16.62 5.44 -1.65
CA SER A 149 17.21 5.34 -2.99
C SER A 149 17.74 3.94 -3.32
N THR A 150 17.77 3.01 -2.37
CA THR A 150 18.50 1.74 -2.52
C THR A 150 17.85 0.54 -1.84
N GLU A 151 17.29 0.73 -0.65
CA GLU A 151 16.84 -0.35 0.21
C GLU A 151 15.57 -1.01 -0.32
N LYS A 152 15.50 -2.33 -0.18
CA LYS A 152 14.36 -3.18 -0.54
C LYS A 152 14.20 -4.26 0.52
N LEU A 153 12.97 -4.74 0.68
CA LEU A 153 12.70 -5.94 1.46
C LEU A 153 12.93 -7.17 0.59
N SER A 154 13.70 -8.14 1.08
CA SER A 154 13.83 -9.45 0.44
C SER A 154 12.58 -10.30 0.65
N ASP A 155 12.45 -11.39 -0.10
CA ASP A 155 11.32 -12.30 0.02
C ASP A 155 11.29 -12.98 1.39
N GLU A 156 12.47 -13.33 1.91
CA GLU A 156 12.67 -13.88 3.24
C GLU A 156 12.24 -12.87 4.31
N GLU A 157 12.63 -11.60 4.17
CA GLU A 157 12.21 -10.53 5.09
C GLU A 157 10.70 -10.33 5.06
N VAL A 158 10.09 -10.28 3.88
CA VAL A 158 8.63 -10.16 3.74
C VAL A 158 7.91 -11.34 4.41
N ASN A 159 8.36 -12.57 4.14
CA ASN A 159 7.77 -13.77 4.73
C ASN A 159 7.92 -13.77 6.26
N TRP A 160 9.08 -13.36 6.76
CA TRP A 160 9.33 -13.25 8.19
C TRP A 160 8.42 -12.21 8.83
N LEU A 161 8.25 -11.03 8.21
CA LEU A 161 7.43 -9.95 8.74
C LEU A 161 5.95 -10.33 8.92
N VAL A 162 5.39 -11.14 8.02
CA VAL A 162 3.95 -11.51 8.07
C VAL A 162 3.66 -12.79 8.88
N SER A 163 4.72 -13.50 9.28
CA SER A 163 4.65 -14.75 10.04
C SER A 163 4.56 -14.52 11.54
N GLU A 164 4.12 -15.55 12.26
CA GLU A 164 4.14 -15.56 13.72
C GLU A 164 5.38 -16.27 14.24
N HIS A 165 5.99 -15.68 15.26
CA HIS A 165 7.21 -16.16 15.88
C HIS A 165 6.96 -16.38 17.37
N GLY A 166 7.10 -17.62 17.84
CA GLY A 166 6.70 -18.03 19.19
C GLY A 166 7.53 -17.37 20.31
N GLU A 167 8.71 -16.89 19.99
CA GLU A 167 9.63 -16.19 20.88
C GLU A 167 9.31 -14.69 21.03
N ILE A 168 8.48 -14.13 20.15
CA ILE A 168 8.15 -12.70 20.17
C ILE A 168 6.87 -12.47 20.97
N LYS A 169 6.96 -11.59 21.97
CA LYS A 169 5.78 -11.11 22.69
C LYS A 169 5.10 -9.99 21.91
N TYR A 170 3.99 -10.32 21.26
CA TYR A 170 3.21 -9.37 20.46
C TYR A 170 2.40 -8.38 21.30
N THR A 171 2.31 -7.13 20.82
CA THR A 171 1.33 -6.16 21.34
C THR A 171 -0.07 -6.51 20.82
N ASN A 172 -1.12 -5.97 21.44
CA ASN A 172 -2.51 -6.14 20.98
C ASN A 172 -3.27 -4.80 21.01
N LEU A 173 -2.57 -3.70 20.71
CA LEU A 173 -3.11 -2.35 20.84
C LEU A 173 -4.28 -2.15 19.88
N ILE A 174 -4.10 -2.54 18.61
CA ILE A 174 -5.10 -2.34 17.56
C ILE A 174 -6.29 -3.26 17.80
N GLU A 175 -6.04 -4.54 18.10
CA GLU A 175 -7.06 -5.53 18.45
C GLU A 175 -7.94 -5.04 19.61
N ARG A 176 -7.33 -4.47 20.65
CA ARG A 176 -8.05 -4.00 21.84
C ARG A 176 -8.81 -2.69 21.62
N ILE A 177 -8.25 -1.74 20.88
CA ILE A 177 -8.81 -0.37 20.78
C ILE A 177 -9.79 -0.24 19.63
N PHE A 178 -9.63 -0.99 18.53
CA PHE A 178 -10.46 -0.85 17.33
C PHE A 178 -11.31 -2.08 16.97
N PRO A 179 -11.92 -2.81 17.94
CA PRO A 179 -12.75 -3.96 17.63
C PRO A 179 -13.98 -3.56 16.81
N ASP A 180 -14.24 -4.33 15.76
CA ASP A 180 -15.35 -4.18 14.82
C ASP A 180 -15.44 -2.85 14.05
N ILE A 181 -14.45 -1.96 14.17
CA ILE A 181 -14.53 -0.63 13.55
C ILE A 181 -14.21 -0.71 12.06
N TYR A 182 -13.01 -1.19 11.77
CA TYR A 182 -12.38 -1.12 10.45
C TYR A 182 -12.02 -2.51 9.91
N PHE A 183 -11.62 -3.40 10.80
CA PHE A 183 -11.13 -4.73 10.52
C PHE A 183 -11.70 -5.71 11.56
N THR A 184 -11.74 -7.00 11.22
CA THR A 184 -12.12 -8.04 12.18
C THR A 184 -11.06 -8.15 13.29
N ASN A 185 -11.38 -8.82 14.41
CA ASN A 185 -10.41 -9.01 15.50
C ASN A 185 -9.16 -9.77 15.03
N GLU A 186 -9.34 -10.78 14.18
CA GLU A 186 -8.24 -11.55 13.59
C GLU A 186 -7.34 -10.68 12.69
N GLU A 187 -7.95 -9.81 11.89
CA GLU A 187 -7.24 -8.85 11.05
C GLU A 187 -6.47 -7.83 11.92
N ASN A 188 -7.09 -7.30 12.97
CA ASN A 188 -6.43 -6.38 13.90
C ASN A 188 -5.23 -7.04 14.59
N ARG A 189 -5.38 -8.30 15.05
CA ARG A 189 -4.28 -9.08 15.64
C ARG A 189 -3.13 -9.28 14.65
N TRP A 190 -3.45 -9.57 13.39
CA TRP A 190 -2.44 -9.67 12.34
C TRP A 190 -1.68 -8.35 12.13
N ILE A 191 -2.36 -7.21 12.18
CA ILE A 191 -1.71 -5.89 12.05
C ILE A 191 -0.80 -5.65 13.25
N ASP A 192 -1.27 -5.88 14.48
CA ASP A 192 -0.45 -5.75 15.69
C ASP A 192 0.80 -6.65 15.65
N ARG A 193 0.65 -7.89 15.17
CA ARG A 193 1.74 -8.86 15.02
C ARG A 193 2.76 -8.39 14.01
N THR A 194 2.31 -8.08 12.80
CA THR A 194 3.18 -7.62 11.71
C THR A 194 3.90 -6.32 12.12
N PHE A 195 3.19 -5.41 12.79
CA PHE A 195 3.80 -4.17 13.29
C PHE A 195 4.86 -4.41 14.36
N SER A 196 4.66 -5.40 15.23
CA SER A 196 5.67 -5.79 16.20
C SER A 196 6.90 -6.40 15.52
N ASN A 197 6.70 -7.28 14.52
CA ASN A 197 7.79 -7.85 13.73
C ASN A 197 8.63 -6.76 13.05
N MET A 198 8.00 -5.73 12.46
CA MET A 198 8.73 -4.63 11.81
C MET A 198 9.75 -3.94 12.73
N ARG A 199 9.52 -3.91 14.06
CA ARG A 199 10.46 -3.30 15.02
C ARG A 199 11.79 -4.05 15.13
N HIS A 200 11.89 -5.25 14.57
CA HIS A 200 13.12 -6.03 14.49
C HIS A 200 13.92 -5.78 13.20
N LEU A 201 13.45 -4.89 12.31
CA LEU A 201 14.23 -4.46 11.15
C LEU A 201 15.29 -3.45 11.58
N ASP A 202 16.55 -3.73 11.27
CA ASP A 202 17.67 -2.83 11.60
C ASP A 202 17.71 -1.57 10.73
N SER A 203 17.18 -1.65 9.50
CA SER A 203 17.16 -0.53 8.56
C SER A 203 15.88 0.29 8.71
N ALA A 204 16.05 1.58 9.03
CA ALA A 204 14.95 2.54 9.10
C ALA A 204 14.18 2.65 7.77
N TYR A 205 14.86 2.49 6.63
CA TYR A 205 14.21 2.48 5.32
C TYR A 205 13.40 1.21 5.10
N LYS A 206 13.92 0.04 5.49
CA LYS A 206 13.15 -1.21 5.41
C LYS A 206 11.92 -1.16 6.32
N PHE A 207 12.04 -0.57 7.51
CA PHE A 207 10.91 -0.29 8.38
C PHE A 207 9.88 0.61 7.68
N ALA A 208 10.31 1.74 7.10
CA ALA A 208 9.44 2.67 6.40
C ALA A 208 8.72 2.00 5.21
N ILE A 209 9.43 1.19 4.42
CA ILE A 209 8.88 0.42 3.31
C ILE A 209 7.81 -0.58 3.80
N ALA A 210 8.12 -1.36 4.83
CA ALA A 210 7.18 -2.33 5.41
C ALA A 210 5.93 -1.62 5.96
N PHE A 211 6.14 -0.51 6.65
CA PHE A 211 5.06 0.31 7.20
C PHE A 211 4.16 0.88 6.11
N PHE A 212 4.74 1.44 5.05
CA PHE A 212 4.00 1.91 3.89
C PHE A 212 3.16 0.79 3.27
N ALA A 213 3.75 -0.39 3.07
CA ALA A 213 3.05 -1.53 2.48
C ALA A 213 1.85 -1.99 3.32
N ILE A 214 2.00 -2.09 4.64
CA ILE A 214 0.91 -2.45 5.56
C ILE A 214 -0.18 -1.38 5.58
N ALA A 215 0.20 -0.10 5.59
CA ALA A 215 -0.77 1.00 5.57
C ALA A 215 -1.61 1.00 4.28
N GLN A 216 -0.97 0.76 3.13
CA GLN A 216 -1.68 0.63 1.87
C GLN A 216 -2.59 -0.60 1.84
N ALA A 217 -2.13 -1.75 2.36
CA ALA A 217 -2.97 -2.93 2.52
C ALA A 217 -4.20 -2.64 3.39
N CYS A 218 -4.02 -1.88 4.49
CA CYS A 218 -5.10 -1.43 5.35
C CYS A 218 -6.07 -0.50 4.59
N ILE A 219 -5.56 0.48 3.83
CA ILE A 219 -6.38 1.42 3.05
C ILE A 219 -7.21 0.71 1.99
N ILE A 220 -6.59 -0.15 1.17
CA ILE A 220 -7.25 -0.88 0.06
C ILE A 220 -8.37 -1.78 0.57
N LYS A 221 -8.20 -2.36 1.76
CA LYS A 221 -9.17 -3.27 2.34
C LYS A 221 -10.44 -2.57 2.82
N ARG A 222 -10.39 -1.26 3.06
CA ARG A 222 -11.54 -0.52 3.59
C ARG A 222 -12.57 -0.24 2.50
N PRO A 223 -13.88 -0.29 2.84
CA PRO A 223 -14.90 0.22 1.95
C PRO A 223 -14.58 1.67 1.59
N TYR A 224 -14.53 1.95 0.29
CA TYR A 224 -14.24 3.28 -0.27
C TYR A 224 -12.86 3.86 0.09
N ASN A 225 -11.94 3.07 0.68
CA ASN A 225 -10.61 3.50 1.12
C ASN A 225 -10.62 4.69 2.11
N LEU A 226 -11.57 4.72 3.06
CA LEU A 226 -11.72 5.84 4.03
C LEU A 226 -11.84 5.38 5.49
N PHE A 227 -11.22 6.12 6.41
CA PHE A 227 -11.24 5.90 7.87
C PHE A 227 -12.26 6.76 8.63
N HIS A 228 -13.29 7.28 7.97
CA HIS A 228 -14.23 8.23 8.57
C HIS A 228 -15.36 7.61 9.40
N ARG A 229 -15.68 6.32 9.22
CA ARG A 229 -16.81 5.63 9.87
C ARG A 229 -16.53 4.16 10.17
N LYS A 230 -17.25 3.61 11.15
CA LYS A 230 -17.31 2.17 11.48
C LYS A 230 -18.07 1.43 10.37
N ASN A 231 -17.32 0.92 9.40
CA ASN A 231 -17.88 0.35 8.16
C ASN A 231 -17.46 -1.11 7.95
N LEU A 232 -17.00 -1.81 9.00
CA LEU A 232 -16.65 -3.23 8.86
C LEU A 232 -17.84 -4.05 8.31
N TYR A 233 -19.05 -3.75 8.76
CA TYR A 233 -20.28 -4.40 8.30
C TYR A 233 -20.46 -4.38 6.78
N VAL A 234 -20.03 -3.31 6.08
CA VAL A 234 -20.13 -3.21 4.62
C VAL A 234 -19.31 -4.31 3.93
N ARG A 235 -18.20 -4.74 4.55
CA ARG A 235 -17.36 -5.81 4.03
C ARG A 235 -17.92 -7.20 4.33
N THR A 236 -18.52 -7.36 5.50
CA THR A 236 -18.94 -8.67 6.04
C THR A 236 -20.41 -8.97 5.82
N ALA A 237 -21.22 -8.00 5.39
CA ALA A 237 -22.62 -8.20 5.07
C ALA A 237 -22.77 -9.11 3.84
N ASP A 238 -23.65 -10.10 3.97
CA ASP A 238 -24.06 -10.97 2.88
C ASP A 238 -25.12 -10.23 2.05
N VAL A 239 -24.64 -9.52 1.03
CA VAL A 239 -25.48 -8.75 0.09
C VAL A 239 -25.21 -9.24 -1.33
N GLU A 240 -26.26 -9.40 -2.13
CA GLU A 240 -26.10 -9.68 -3.55
C GLU A 240 -25.38 -8.48 -4.21
N ARG A 241 -24.17 -8.73 -4.72
CA ARG A 241 -23.38 -7.74 -5.45
C ARG A 241 -23.66 -7.92 -6.95
N SER A 242 -24.26 -6.90 -7.56
CA SER A 242 -24.50 -6.80 -9.00
C SER A 242 -23.21 -6.61 -9.80
#